data_AF-A0A398B4L9-F1
#
_entry.id   AF-A0A398B4L9-F1
#
_cell.length_a   1.000
_cell.length_b   1.000
_cell.length_c   1.000
_cell.angle_alpha   90.00
_cell.angle_beta   90.00
_cell.angle_gamma   90.00
#
_symmetry.space_group_name_H-M   'P 1'
#
loop_
_entity.id
_entity.type
_entity.pdbx_description
1 polymer ?
#
loop_
_entity_poly.entity_id
_entity_poly.type
_entity_poly.pdbx_seq_one_letter_code
_entity_poly.pdbx_strand_id
1 'polypeptide(L)'
;MAYPNHLAWHETMELHELVAFQTIVLRKLKMNIGKINDPELQKIYQFAIGALESNLRDLLRFYPHAAVISHGKRAEAGFYAGDILGAAKISVRTIALTETATPALREVLKQHLNTAVDWHAMIFNYMYQRGLYPAYN
;
A
#
# COMPACT_ATOMS: atom_id res chain seq x y z
N MET A 1 27.76 5.92 -5.76
CA MET A 1 26.86 6.58 -4.79
C MET A 1 26.58 5.58 -3.68
N ALA A 2 26.79 5.95 -2.41
CA ALA A 2 26.50 5.08 -1.28
C ALA A 2 25.01 5.21 -0.94
N TYR A 3 24.28 4.10 -0.97
CA TYR A 3 22.88 4.08 -0.57
C TYR A 3 22.78 4.29 0.96
N PRO A 4 21.76 5.01 1.46
CA PRO A 4 21.53 5.13 2.90
C PRO A 4 21.36 3.73 3.54
N ASN A 5 21.82 3.56 4.78
CA ASN A 5 21.68 2.30 5.54
C ASN A 5 20.24 2.02 6.03
N HIS A 6 19.27 2.85 5.60
CA HIS A 6 17.86 2.75 5.96
C HIS A 6 16.98 3.05 4.73
N LEU A 7 15.78 2.50 4.71
CA LEU A 7 14.76 2.78 3.70
C LEU A 7 14.37 4.27 3.71
N ALA A 8 13.87 4.78 2.58
CA ALA A 8 13.19 6.07 2.58
C ALA A 8 11.93 6.01 3.46
N TRP A 9 11.49 7.16 3.96
CA TRP A 9 10.31 7.24 4.85
C TRP A 9 9.05 6.66 4.21
N HIS A 10 8.81 6.98 2.94
CA HIS A 10 7.65 6.46 2.22
C HIS A 10 7.77 4.95 1.95
N GLU A 11 8.98 4.41 1.76
CA GLU A 11 9.19 2.96 1.61
C GLU A 11 8.95 2.24 2.94
N THR A 12 9.35 2.84 4.05
CA THR A 12 9.04 2.34 5.39
C THR A 12 7.52 2.29 5.61
N MET A 13 6.80 3.34 5.22
CA MET A 13 5.33 3.40 5.31
C MET A 13 4.67 2.33 4.45
N GLU A 14 5.02 2.24 3.16
CA GLU A 14 4.44 1.23 2.26
C GLU A 14 4.79 -0.20 2.70
N LEU A 15 5.97 -0.44 3.28
CA LEU A 15 6.34 -1.74 3.86
C LEU A 15 5.36 -2.13 4.97
N HIS A 16 5.03 -1.21 5.88
CA HIS A 16 4.08 -1.47 6.96
C HIS A 16 2.65 -1.67 6.43
N GLU A 17 2.20 -0.85 5.47
CA GLU A 17 0.88 -0.99 4.84
C GLU A 17 0.74 -2.34 4.13
N LEU A 18 1.75 -2.73 3.33
CA LEU A 18 1.73 -3.97 2.58
C LEU A 18 1.76 -5.19 3.50
N VAL A 19 2.59 -5.16 4.54
CA VAL A 19 2.65 -6.23 5.55
C VAL A 19 1.32 -6.34 6.30
N ALA A 20 0.72 -5.22 6.72
CA ALA A 20 -0.59 -5.22 7.37
C ALA A 20 -1.67 -5.82 6.46
N PHE A 21 -1.74 -5.37 5.21
CA PHE A 21 -2.69 -5.88 4.23
C PHE A 21 -2.52 -7.38 3.98
N GLN A 22 -1.30 -7.83 3.65
CA GLN A 22 -1.04 -9.24 3.38
C GLN A 22 -1.30 -10.12 4.61
N THR A 23 -1.01 -9.63 5.81
CA THR A 23 -1.31 -10.35 7.06
C THR A 23 -2.83 -10.52 7.25
N ILE A 24 -3.63 -9.49 6.98
CA ILE A 24 -5.09 -9.56 7.06
C ILE A 24 -5.64 -10.59 6.07
N VAL A 25 -5.17 -10.57 4.82
CA VAL A 25 -5.60 -11.53 3.79
C VAL A 25 -5.19 -12.95 4.17
N LEU A 26 -3.93 -13.17 4.55
CA LEU A 26 -3.41 -14.47 4.98
C LEU A 26 -4.25 -15.06 6.12
N ARG A 27 -4.56 -14.24 7.14
CA ARG A 27 -5.42 -14.64 8.25
C ARG A 27 -6.79 -15.12 7.75
N LYS A 28 -7.45 -14.34 6.88
CA LYS A 28 -8.78 -14.69 6.33
C LYS A 28 -8.74 -16.00 5.55
N LEU A 29 -7.72 -16.22 4.72
CA LEU A 29 -7.56 -17.45 3.95
C LEU A 29 -7.38 -18.67 4.87
N LYS A 30 -6.47 -18.58 5.85
CA LYS A 30 -6.24 -19.66 6.83
C LYS A 30 -7.46 -19.98 7.68
N MET A 31 -8.27 -18.98 8.05
CA MET A 31 -9.51 -19.20 8.80
C MET A 31 -10.62 -19.89 7.99
N ASN A 32 -10.58 -19.79 6.67
CA ASN A 32 -11.66 -20.27 5.80
C ASN A 32 -11.32 -21.54 5.02
N ILE A 33 -10.03 -21.88 4.83
CA ILE A 33 -9.61 -23.04 4.03
C ILE A 33 -10.24 -24.38 4.46
N GLY A 34 -10.46 -24.58 5.76
CA GLY A 34 -11.11 -25.79 6.28
C GLY A 34 -12.62 -25.86 6.04
N LYS A 35 -13.23 -24.78 5.54
CA LYS A 35 -14.67 -24.68 5.23
C LYS A 35 -14.96 -24.88 3.74
N ILE A 36 -13.92 -25.06 2.92
CA ILE A 36 -14.03 -25.17 1.47
C ILE A 36 -14.21 -26.63 1.10
N ASN A 37 -15.34 -26.94 0.46
CA ASN A 37 -15.65 -28.29 -0.02
C ASN A 37 -15.17 -28.53 -1.46
N ASP A 38 -14.97 -27.48 -2.24
CA ASP A 38 -14.46 -27.55 -3.61
C ASP A 38 -12.94 -27.84 -3.61
N PRO A 39 -12.49 -28.99 -4.13
CA PRO A 39 -11.08 -29.36 -4.12
C PRO A 39 -10.17 -28.45 -4.95
N GLU A 40 -10.67 -27.87 -6.05
CA GLU A 40 -9.89 -26.95 -6.88
C GLU A 40 -9.73 -25.61 -6.16
N LEU A 41 -10.81 -25.08 -5.60
CA LEU A 41 -10.75 -23.86 -4.80
C LEU A 41 -9.86 -24.02 -3.56
N GLN A 42 -9.89 -25.19 -2.93
CA GLN A 42 -9.04 -25.49 -1.77
C GLN A 42 -7.54 -25.46 -2.15
N LYS A 43 -7.17 -26.00 -3.32
CA LYS A 43 -5.79 -25.92 -3.84
C LYS A 43 -5.36 -24.48 -4.10
N ILE A 44 -6.25 -23.66 -4.67
CA ILE A 44 -5.98 -22.23 -4.89
C ILE A 44 -5.75 -21.51 -3.56
N TYR A 45 -6.56 -21.80 -2.53
CA TYR A 45 -6.35 -21.27 -1.17
C TYR A 45 -4.99 -21.68 -0.59
N GLN A 46 -4.60 -22.95 -0.72
CA GLN A 46 -3.30 -23.44 -0.25
C GLN A 46 -2.13 -22.71 -0.92
N PHE A 47 -2.22 -22.54 -2.24
CA PHE A 47 -1.22 -21.79 -2.99
C PHE A 47 -1.14 -20.34 -2.52
N ALA A 48 -2.28 -19.64 -2.43
CA ALA A 48 -2.32 -18.25 -2.00
C ALA A 48 -1.78 -18.04 -0.58
N ILE A 49 -2.07 -18.97 0.34
CA ILE A 49 -1.50 -18.99 1.69
C ILE A 49 0.02 -19.08 1.62
N GLY A 50 0.58 -20.04 0.88
CA GLY A 50 2.03 -20.21 0.75
C GLY A 50 2.71 -18.99 0.10
N ALA A 51 2.10 -18.40 -0.93
CA ALA A 51 2.61 -17.20 -1.57
C ALA A 51 2.67 -16.01 -0.61
N LEU A 52 1.59 -15.75 0.15
CA LEU A 52 1.55 -14.66 1.14
C LEU A 52 2.52 -14.89 2.29
N GLU A 53 2.71 -16.13 2.75
CA GLU A 53 3.72 -16.44 3.76
C GLU A 53 5.14 -16.16 3.25
N SER A 54 5.44 -16.51 2.00
CA SER A 54 6.74 -16.20 1.39
C SER A 54 6.96 -14.70 1.29
N ASN A 55 5.98 -13.98 0.75
CA ASN A 55 6.06 -12.52 0.60
C ASN A 55 6.28 -11.84 1.96
N LEU A 56 5.52 -12.22 3.00
CA LEU A 56 5.69 -11.66 4.34
C LEU A 56 7.08 -11.95 4.91
N ARG A 57 7.63 -13.16 4.69
CA ARG A 57 9.00 -13.48 5.13
C ARG A 57 10.04 -12.60 4.44
N ASP A 58 9.87 -12.31 3.16
CA ASP A 58 10.79 -11.44 2.43
C ASP A 58 10.66 -9.99 2.90
N LEU A 59 9.44 -9.48 3.08
CA LEU A 59 9.18 -8.13 3.58
C LEU A 59 9.73 -7.92 5.00
N LEU A 60 9.59 -8.90 5.88
CA LEU A 60 10.09 -8.81 7.26
C LEU A 60 11.60 -8.61 7.35
N ARG A 61 12.38 -9.03 6.34
CA ARG A 61 13.84 -8.81 6.30
C ARG A 61 14.22 -7.33 6.19
N PHE A 62 13.29 -6.47 5.75
CA PHE A 62 13.53 -5.03 5.59
C PHE A 62 13.20 -4.22 6.85
N TYR A 63 12.53 -4.81 7.85
CA TYR A 63 12.18 -4.10 9.10
C TYR A 63 13.38 -3.53 9.88
N PRO A 64 14.53 -4.21 9.97
CA PRO A 64 15.72 -3.64 10.59
C PRO A 64 16.24 -2.37 9.89
N HIS A 65 15.86 -2.15 8.63
CA HIS A 65 16.22 -0.99 7.82
C HIS A 65 15.12 0.06 7.76
N ALA A 66 13.99 -0.14 8.43
CA ALA A 66 12.92 0.84 8.52
C ALA A 66 13.44 2.14 9.17
N ALA A 67 13.09 3.28 8.60
CA ALA A 67 13.46 4.57 9.17
C ALA A 67 12.82 4.73 10.57
N VAL A 68 13.65 4.98 11.59
CA VAL A 68 13.20 5.17 12.98
C VAL A 68 12.61 6.57 13.13
N ILE A 69 11.39 6.66 13.68
CA ILE A 69 10.70 7.93 13.93
C ILE A 69 11.55 8.82 14.84
N SER A 70 12.11 9.89 14.29
CA SER A 70 12.74 10.98 15.02
C SER A 70 11.69 12.04 15.29
N HIS A 71 11.31 12.24 16.55
CA HIS A 71 10.36 13.29 16.95
C HIS A 71 11.01 14.68 16.84
N GLY A 72 10.86 15.33 15.70
CA GLY A 72 11.14 16.76 15.49
C GLY A 72 9.97 17.45 14.77
N LYS A 73 9.86 18.78 14.85
CA LYS A 73 8.74 19.54 14.21
C LYS A 73 8.58 19.31 12.70
N ARG A 74 9.63 18.90 11.99
CA ARG A 74 9.59 18.50 10.57
C ARG A 74 8.88 17.14 10.37
N ALA A 75 8.93 16.27 11.37
CA ALA A 75 8.29 14.96 11.36
C ALA A 75 6.77 15.04 11.45
N GLU A 76 6.21 16.07 12.09
CA GLU A 76 4.76 16.22 12.27
C GLU A 76 4.05 16.58 10.95
N ALA A 77 4.53 17.59 10.22
CA ALA A 77 4.00 17.92 8.90
C ALA A 77 4.25 16.83 7.86
N GLY A 78 5.40 16.15 7.93
CA GLY A 78 5.71 14.99 7.08
C GLY A 78 4.81 13.79 7.34
N PHE A 79 4.47 13.54 8.61
CA PHE A 79 3.55 12.49 9.04
C PHE A 79 2.14 12.71 8.48
N TYR A 80 1.53 13.88 8.72
CA TYR A 80 0.20 14.19 8.21
C TYR A 80 0.14 14.24 6.68
N ALA A 81 1.19 14.73 6.03
CA ALA A 81 1.27 14.71 4.58
C ALA A 81 1.42 13.28 4.03
N GLY A 82 2.15 12.41 4.75
CA GLY A 82 2.28 10.99 4.46
C GLY A 82 0.95 10.25 4.53
N ASP A 83 0.15 10.48 5.57
CA ASP A 83 -1.19 9.90 5.72
C ASP A 83 -2.09 10.24 4.52
N ILE A 84 -2.09 11.51 4.11
CA ILE A 84 -2.86 11.99 2.96
C ILE A 84 -2.33 11.38 1.65
N LEU A 85 -1.00 11.28 1.49
CA LEU A 85 -0.37 10.66 0.33
C LEU A 85 -0.74 9.17 0.21
N GLY A 86 -0.71 8.42 1.31
CA GLY A 86 -1.12 7.01 1.37
C GLY A 86 -2.59 6.84 0.98
N ALA A 87 -3.48 7.67 1.54
CA ALA A 87 -4.90 7.66 1.19
C ALA A 87 -5.12 7.91 -0.31
N ALA A 88 -4.43 8.90 -0.89
CA ALA A 88 -4.52 9.19 -2.32
C ALA A 88 -4.06 8.00 -3.19
N LYS A 89 -2.98 7.31 -2.81
CA LYS A 89 -2.51 6.08 -3.52
C LYS A 89 -3.54 4.96 -3.46
N ILE A 90 -4.20 4.76 -2.32
CA ILE A 90 -5.27 3.75 -2.17
C ILE A 90 -6.45 4.11 -3.08
N SER A 91 -6.85 5.39 -3.13
CA SER A 91 -7.93 5.85 -4.01
C SER A 91 -7.62 5.64 -5.49
N VAL A 92 -6.35 5.75 -5.91
CA VAL A 92 -5.91 5.43 -7.28
C VAL A 92 -5.99 3.91 -7.55
N ARG A 93 -5.65 3.05 -6.57
CA ARG A 93 -5.63 1.58 -6.68
C ARG A 93 -7.03 0.91 -6.66
N THR A 94 -8.11 1.62 -7.00
CA THR A 94 -9.47 1.05 -6.96
C THR A 94 -9.76 0.09 -8.12
N ILE A 95 -10.27 -1.11 -7.80
CA ILE A 95 -10.71 -2.12 -8.78
C ILE A 95 -12.15 -1.91 -9.28
N ALA A 96 -12.91 -0.98 -8.69
CA ALA A 96 -14.33 -0.81 -8.99
C ALA A 96 -14.61 -0.49 -10.47
N LEU A 97 -13.64 0.11 -11.16
CA LEU A 97 -13.74 0.43 -12.59
C LEU A 97 -13.77 -0.82 -13.48
N THR A 98 -13.06 -1.88 -13.10
CA THR A 98 -13.02 -3.13 -13.88
C THR A 98 -14.23 -4.02 -13.62
N GLU A 99 -14.87 -3.87 -12.46
CA GLU A 99 -16.02 -4.67 -12.03
C GLU A 99 -17.38 -4.04 -12.38
N THR A 100 -17.42 -2.78 -12.79
CA THR A 100 -18.70 -2.10 -13.09
C THR A 100 -19.23 -2.47 -14.47
N ALA A 101 -20.47 -2.95 -14.55
CA ALA A 101 -21.17 -3.21 -15.81
C ALA A 101 -21.98 -1.99 -16.29
N THR A 102 -22.48 -1.17 -15.36
CA THR A 102 -23.38 -0.04 -15.63
C THR A 102 -22.62 1.15 -16.25
N PRO A 103 -22.94 1.59 -17.48
CA PRO A 103 -22.20 2.66 -18.16
C PRO A 103 -22.16 3.99 -17.39
N ALA A 104 -23.29 4.43 -16.83
CA ALA A 104 -23.34 5.66 -16.04
C ALA A 104 -22.45 5.60 -14.79
N LEU A 105 -22.42 4.45 -14.10
CA LEU A 105 -21.54 4.23 -12.96
C LEU A 105 -20.07 4.20 -13.37
N ARG A 106 -19.75 3.63 -14.54
CA ARG A 106 -18.39 3.64 -15.10
C ARG A 106 -17.86 5.05 -15.27
N GLU A 107 -18.67 5.98 -15.78
CA GLU A 107 -18.24 7.37 -15.96
C GLU A 107 -18.01 8.08 -14.62
N VAL A 108 -18.86 7.85 -13.61
CA VAL A 108 -18.64 8.38 -12.25
C VAL A 108 -17.34 7.84 -11.65
N LEU A 109 -17.07 6.54 -11.79
CA LEU A 109 -15.85 5.92 -11.26
C LEU A 109 -14.59 6.41 -12.00
N LYS A 110 -14.67 6.70 -13.30
CA LYS A 110 -13.57 7.37 -14.03
C LYS A 110 -13.30 8.76 -13.47
N GLN A 111 -14.35 9.53 -13.17
CA GLN A 111 -14.19 10.85 -12.55
C GLN A 111 -13.53 10.73 -11.17
N HIS A 112 -13.94 9.77 -10.35
CA HIS A 112 -13.30 9.51 -9.05
C HIS A 112 -11.81 9.15 -9.20
N LEU A 113 -11.45 8.32 -10.19
CA LEU A 113 -10.06 7.96 -10.48
C LEU A 113 -9.25 9.20 -10.88
N ASN A 114 -9.78 10.04 -11.78
CA ASN A 114 -9.09 11.28 -12.18
C ASN A 114 -8.86 12.21 -10.98
N THR A 115 -9.89 12.40 -10.14
CA THR A 115 -9.75 13.18 -8.89
C THR A 115 -8.70 12.58 -7.96
N ALA A 116 -8.62 11.25 -7.84
CA ALA A 116 -7.61 10.58 -7.02
C ALA A 116 -6.19 10.78 -7.57
N VAL A 117 -6.02 10.75 -8.89
CA VAL A 117 -4.74 11.04 -9.56
C VAL A 117 -4.31 12.48 -9.31
N ASP A 118 -5.21 13.44 -9.48
CA ASP A 118 -4.94 14.86 -9.23
C ASP A 118 -4.60 15.09 -7.75
N TRP A 119 -5.35 14.48 -6.84
CA TRP A 119 -5.10 14.55 -5.41
C TRP A 119 -3.71 14.00 -5.04
N HIS A 120 -3.35 12.83 -5.57
CA HIS A 120 -2.02 12.25 -5.39
C HIS A 120 -0.92 13.20 -5.89
N ALA A 121 -1.08 13.77 -7.08
CA ALA A 121 -0.11 14.72 -7.63
C ALA A 121 0.04 15.97 -6.75
N MET A 122 -1.08 16.51 -6.24
CA MET A 122 -1.07 17.68 -5.35
C MET A 122 -0.28 17.42 -4.06
N ILE A 123 -0.57 16.32 -3.36
CA ILE A 123 0.12 16.03 -2.10
C ILE A 123 1.58 15.61 -2.32
N PHE A 124 1.86 14.86 -3.39
CA PHE A 124 3.24 14.56 -3.79
C PHE A 124 4.06 15.83 -4.02
N ASN A 125 3.54 16.78 -4.83
CA ASN A 125 4.23 18.04 -5.11
C ASN A 125 4.42 18.89 -3.86
N TYR A 126 3.41 18.94 -2.98
CA TYR A 126 3.50 19.62 -1.68
C TYR A 126 4.67 19.07 -0.84
N MET A 127 4.76 17.75 -0.72
CA MET A 127 5.80 17.08 0.06
C MET A 127 7.18 17.24 -0.59
N TYR A 128 7.26 17.09 -1.92
CA TYR A 128 8.50 17.23 -2.67
C TYR A 128 9.11 18.64 -2.54
N GLN A 129 8.33 19.70 -2.77
CA GLN A 129 8.78 21.09 -2.66
C GLN A 129 9.32 21.46 -1.26
N ARG A 130 8.92 20.71 -0.22
CA ARG A 130 9.31 20.95 1.18
C ARG A 130 10.40 20.00 1.68
N GLY A 131 10.92 19.14 0.80
CA GLY A 131 11.89 18.12 1.16
C GLY A 131 11.33 17.05 2.12
N LEU A 132 10.00 16.92 2.19
CA LEU A 132 9.32 15.88 2.98
C LEU A 132 9.24 14.55 2.22
N TYR A 133 9.50 14.56 0.91
CA TYR A 133 9.56 13.38 0.06
C TYR A 133 10.82 13.44 -0.82
N PRO A 134 11.87 12.66 -0.53
CA PRO A 134 13.08 12.63 -1.34
C PRO A 134 12.84 11.82 -2.62
N ALA A 135 12.21 12.44 -3.62
CA ALA A 135 11.93 11.79 -4.91
C ALA A 135 13.15 11.70 -5.83
N TYR A 136 14.09 12.64 -5.68
CA TYR A 136 15.33 12.70 -6.45
C TYR A 136 16.48 13.04 -5.49
N ASN A 137 17.55 12.24 -5.56
CA ASN A 137 18.76 12.25 -4.72
C ASN A 137 18.55 11.77 -3.27
#